data_AF-A0A922CTX7-F1
#
_entry.id   AF-A0A922CTX7-F1
#
_cell.length_a   1.000
_cell.length_b   1.000
_cell.length_c   1.000
_cell.angle_alpha   90.00
_cell.angle_beta   90.00
_cell.angle_gamma   90.00
#
_symmetry.space_group_name_H-M   'P 1'
#
loop_
_entity.id
_entity.type
_entity.pdbx_description
1 polymer ?
#
loop_
_entity_poly.entity_id
_entity_poly.type
_entity_poly.pdbx_seq_one_letter_code
_entity_poly.pdbx_strand_id
1 'polypeptide(L)'
;MLSKLRSHPVTSEEALSVARQLGATTYVETSARASSKGVKDAFEVAALAALGKLNKQQIKQQKQVGRSKSKRDLKAELKGRAKSCCVM
;
A
#
# COMPACT_ATOMS: atom_id res chain seq x y z
N MET A 1 -13.46 -16.73 28.57
CA MET A 1 -12.37 -15.80 28.93
C MET A 1 -11.06 -16.57 28.80
N LEU A 2 -10.05 -16.01 28.11
CA LEU A 2 -8.77 -16.71 27.82
C LEU A 2 -8.09 -17.28 29.08
N SER A 3 -8.29 -16.62 30.22
CA SER A 3 -7.85 -17.08 31.54
C SER A 3 -8.33 -18.50 31.92
N LYS A 4 -9.52 -18.91 31.47
CA LYS A 4 -10.04 -20.28 31.71
C LYS A 4 -9.33 -21.35 30.86
N LEU A 5 -8.69 -20.94 29.77
CA LEU A 5 -7.96 -21.82 28.84
C LEU A 5 -6.45 -21.84 29.13
N ARG A 6 -6.00 -21.18 30.22
CA ARG A 6 -4.57 -20.97 30.52
C ARG A 6 -3.79 -20.35 29.36
N SER A 7 -4.47 -19.57 28.51
CA SER A 7 -3.86 -18.86 27.40
C SER A 7 -3.75 -17.36 27.70
N HIS A 8 -2.71 -16.72 27.18
CA HIS A 8 -2.58 -15.27 27.21
C HIS A 8 -3.03 -14.67 25.87
N PRO A 9 -3.38 -13.37 25.84
CA PRO A 9 -3.51 -12.64 24.59
C PRO A 9 -2.21 -12.73 23.77
N VAL A 10 -2.36 -12.74 22.46
CA VAL A 10 -1.21 -12.70 21.55
C VAL A 10 -0.52 -11.35 21.69
N THR A 11 0.80 -11.37 21.87
CA THR A 11 1.61 -10.16 21.90
C THR A 11 1.95 -9.69 20.49
N SER A 12 2.26 -8.40 20.34
CA SER A 12 2.64 -7.82 19.06
C SER A 12 3.90 -8.49 18.47
N GLU A 13 4.83 -8.91 19.33
CA GLU A 13 6.07 -9.58 18.90
C GLU A 13 5.81 -10.98 18.34
N GLU A 14 4.96 -11.76 18.99
CA GLU A 14 4.54 -13.09 18.52
C GLU A 14 3.82 -12.98 17.18
N ALA A 15 2.87 -12.05 17.06
CA ALA A 15 2.13 -11.83 15.82
C ALA A 15 3.05 -11.36 14.68
N LEU A 16 4.01 -10.48 14.96
CA LEU A 16 5.01 -10.04 13.97
C LEU A 16 5.91 -11.19 13.53
N SER A 17 6.32 -12.07 14.46
CA SER A 17 7.12 -13.26 14.15
C SER A 17 6.37 -14.19 13.19
N VAL A 18 5.10 -14.48 13.47
CA VAL A 18 4.23 -15.30 12.60
C VAL A 18 4.02 -14.63 11.24
N ALA A 19 3.78 -13.32 11.19
CA ALA A 19 3.62 -12.59 9.94
C ALA A 19 4.85 -12.75 9.02
N ARG A 20 6.06 -12.71 9.60
CA ARG A 20 7.31 -12.96 8.86
C ARG A 20 7.42 -14.41 8.38
N GLN A 21 7.08 -15.38 9.23
CA GLN A 21 7.10 -16.80 8.85
C GLN A 21 6.14 -17.11 7.69
N LEU A 22 4.99 -16.44 7.64
CA LEU A 22 4.01 -16.56 6.56
C LEU A 22 4.41 -15.80 5.28
N GLY A 23 5.49 -15.04 5.29
CA GLY A 23 5.86 -14.15 4.18
C GLY A 23 4.84 -13.03 3.95
N ALA A 24 4.10 -12.63 4.99
CA ALA A 24 3.12 -11.55 4.88
C ALA A 24 3.82 -10.24 4.53
N THR A 25 3.18 -9.42 3.68
CA THR A 25 3.73 -8.12 3.27
C THR A 25 3.86 -7.14 4.45
N THR A 26 2.95 -7.21 5.42
CA THR A 26 2.93 -6.36 6.61
C THR A 26 2.01 -6.91 7.68
N TYR A 27 2.07 -6.30 8.88
CA TYR A 27 1.25 -6.61 10.05
C TYR A 27 0.65 -5.30 10.61
N VAL A 28 -0.64 -5.32 10.98
CA VAL A 28 -1.35 -4.18 11.58
C VAL A 28 -2.32 -4.68 12.65
N GLU A 29 -2.32 -4.03 13.82
CA GLU A 29 -3.28 -4.26 14.90
C GLU A 29 -4.40 -3.23 14.88
N THR A 30 -5.64 -3.65 15.18
CA THR A 30 -6.78 -2.74 15.26
C THR A 30 -7.88 -3.28 16.19
N SER A 31 -8.83 -2.42 16.54
CA SER A 31 -10.00 -2.79 17.33
C SER A 31 -11.26 -2.15 16.76
N ALA A 32 -12.16 -2.96 16.20
CA ALA A 32 -13.44 -2.50 15.68
C ALA A 32 -14.34 -1.90 16.78
N ARG A 33 -14.17 -2.32 18.04
CA ARG A 33 -14.92 -1.79 19.17
C ARG A 33 -14.37 -0.46 19.67
N ALA A 34 -13.04 -0.31 19.71
CA ALA A 34 -12.39 0.83 20.36
C ALA A 34 -11.99 1.95 19.38
N SER A 35 -11.76 1.65 18.10
CA SER A 35 -11.27 2.63 17.14
C SER A 35 -11.72 2.34 15.71
N SER A 36 -12.74 3.05 15.25
CA SER A 36 -13.17 3.02 13.84
C SER A 36 -12.10 3.56 12.90
N LYS A 37 -11.26 4.50 13.37
CA LYS A 37 -10.10 5.00 12.61
C LYS A 37 -9.08 3.89 12.37
N GLY A 38 -8.71 3.14 13.41
CA GLY A 38 -7.73 2.05 13.27
C GLY A 38 -8.19 0.99 12.27
N VAL A 39 -9.49 0.74 12.16
CA VAL A 39 -10.03 -0.20 11.14
C VAL A 39 -9.81 0.37 9.73
N LYS A 40 -10.13 1.64 9.50
CA LYS A 40 -9.92 2.30 8.19
C LYS A 40 -8.44 2.30 7.80
N ASP A 41 -7.57 2.64 8.74
CA ASP A 41 -6.12 2.67 8.53
C ASP A 41 -5.60 1.27 8.13
N ALA A 42 -6.09 0.19 8.76
CA ALA A 42 -5.74 -1.18 8.39
C ALA A 42 -6.15 -1.55 6.95
N PHE A 43 -7.33 -1.12 6.50
CA PHE A 43 -7.76 -1.33 5.12
C PHE A 43 -6.99 -0.46 4.11
N GLU A 44 -6.58 0.76 4.49
CA GLU A 44 -5.72 1.60 3.64
C GLU A 44 -4.35 0.95 3.42
N VAL A 45 -3.75 0.41 4.48
CA VAL A 45 -2.50 -0.37 4.40
C VAL A 45 -2.68 -1.56 3.45
N ALA A 46 -3.78 -2.32 3.58
CA ALA A 46 -4.06 -3.44 2.68
C ALA A 46 -4.18 -2.98 1.21
N ALA A 47 -4.86 -1.87 0.94
CA ALA A 47 -4.97 -1.30 -0.40
C ALA A 47 -3.61 -0.85 -0.96
N LEU A 48 -2.78 -0.21 -0.14
CA LEU A 48 -1.41 0.17 -0.53
C LEU A 48 -0.53 -1.05 -0.81
N ALA A 49 -0.68 -2.13 -0.03
CA ALA A 49 0.02 -3.40 -0.26
C ALA A 49 -0.39 -4.02 -1.59
N ALA A 50 -1.70 -4.10 -1.88
CA ALA A 50 -2.21 -4.63 -3.15
C ALA A 50 -1.74 -3.81 -4.36
N LEU A 51 -1.56 -2.50 -4.20
CA LEU A 51 -1.03 -1.61 -5.24
C LEU A 51 0.51 -1.63 -5.34
N GLY A 52 1.21 -2.38 -4.49
CA GLY A 52 2.68 -2.40 -4.43
C GLY A 52 3.29 -1.08 -3.95
N LYS A 53 2.50 -0.24 -3.26
CA LYS A 53 2.88 1.11 -2.80
C LYS A 53 3.16 1.18 -1.30
N LEU A 54 3.06 0.06 -0.59
CA LEU A 54 3.26 -0.01 0.85
C LEU A 54 4.70 0.40 1.26
N ASN A 55 5.68 0.16 0.41
CA ASN A 55 7.08 0.53 0.64
C ASN A 55 7.66 1.32 -0.54
N LYS A 56 8.04 2.59 -0.31
CA LYS A 56 8.80 3.38 -1.30
C LYS A 56 10.24 2.88 -1.51
N GLN A 57 10.76 2.05 -0.61
CA GLN A 57 12.15 1.58 -0.66
C GLN A 57 12.36 0.29 -1.47
N GLN A 58 11.30 -0.47 -1.77
CA GLN A 58 11.38 -1.70 -2.59
C GLN A 58 11.25 -1.44 -4.10
N ILE A 59 10.96 -0.19 -4.50
CA ILE A 59 10.94 0.27 -5.90
C ILE A 59 12.37 0.50 -6.43
N LYS A 60 13.32 -0.39 -6.11
CA LYS A 60 14.63 -0.44 -6.80
C LYS A 60 14.83 -1.70 -7.63
N GLN A 61 13.93 -2.69 -7.56
CA GLN A 61 14.06 -3.92 -8.35
C GLN A 61 12.97 -4.18 -9.40
N GLN A 62 11.91 -3.36 -9.49
CA GLN A 62 10.81 -3.61 -10.44
C GLN A 62 10.32 -2.40 -11.27
N LYS A 63 11.16 -1.38 -11.49
CA LYS A 63 10.85 -0.30 -12.47
C LYS A 63 12.02 -0.01 -13.40
N GLN A 64 12.41 -1.01 -14.20
CA GLN A 64 12.44 -0.75 -15.64
C GLN A 64 11.02 -1.03 -16.16
N VAL A 65 10.56 -0.26 -17.14
CA VAL A 65 9.19 -0.22 -17.69
C VAL A 65 8.21 0.67 -16.91
N GLY A 66 8.05 1.92 -17.38
CA GLY A 66 6.99 2.84 -16.94
C GLY A 66 7.48 4.18 -16.41
N ARG A 67 8.19 4.95 -17.25
CA ARG A 67 8.59 6.35 -17.02
C ARG A 67 7.34 7.21 -16.78
N SER A 68 7.00 7.46 -15.51
CA SER A 68 5.99 8.45 -15.14
C SER A 68 6.48 9.84 -15.54
N LYS A 69 6.07 10.32 -16.72
CA LYS A 69 6.33 11.70 -17.13
C LYS A 69 5.65 12.66 -16.14
N SER A 70 6.39 13.66 -15.70
CA SER A 70 5.93 14.76 -14.85
C SER A 70 4.67 15.40 -15.44
N LYS A 71 3.71 15.85 -14.61
CA LYS A 71 2.51 16.59 -15.07
C LYS A 71 2.83 17.81 -15.96
N ARG A 72 4.06 18.34 -15.89
CA ARG A 72 4.54 19.41 -16.79
C ARG A 72 4.71 18.96 -18.24
N ASP A 73 5.09 17.70 -18.46
CA ASP A 73 5.35 17.10 -19.77
C ASP A 73 4.04 16.83 -20.55
N LEU A 74 2.99 16.38 -19.86
CA LEU A 74 1.71 16.06 -20.49
C LEU A 74 1.04 17.29 -21.11
N LYS A 75 1.17 18.45 -20.45
CA LYS A 75 0.63 19.72 -20.96
C LYS A 75 1.36 20.20 -22.22
N ALA A 76 2.66 19.92 -22.34
CA ALA A 76 3.44 20.27 -23.53
C ALA A 76 3.05 19.40 -24.74
N GLU A 77 2.83 18.10 -24.53
CA GLU A 77 2.45 17.15 -25.59
C GLU A 77 1.05 17.43 -26.17
N LEU A 78 0.07 17.75 -25.30
CA LEU A 78 -1.27 18.17 -25.73
C LEU A 78 -1.27 19.51 -26.49
N LYS A 79 -0.43 20.46 -26.09
CA LYS A 79 -0.32 21.77 -26.77
C LYS A 79 0.38 21.68 -28.13
N GLY A 80 1.21 20.66 -28.34
CA GLY A 80 1.82 20.35 -29.64
C GLY A 80 0.83 19.74 -30.64
N ARG A 81 -0.01 18.80 -30.20
CA ARG A 81 -1.01 18.13 -31.06
C ARG A 81 -2.12 19.05 -31.55
N ALA A 82 -2.50 20.07 -30.79
CA ALA A 82 -3.51 21.04 -31.22
C ALA A 82 -3.07 21.93 -32.41
N LYS A 83 -1.76 21.95 -32.74
CA LYS A 83 -1.24 22.72 -33.89
C LYS A 83 -1.03 21.88 -35.15
N SER A 84 -1.19 20.56 -35.06
CA SER A 84 -0.94 19.61 -36.17
C SER A 84 -2.24 19.03 -36.72
N CYS A 85 -3.29 19.86 -36.78
CA CYS A 85 -4.55 19.53 -37.42
C CYS A 85 -4.79 20.51 -38.58
N CYS A 86 -3.90 20.50 -39.56
CA CYS A 86 -4.25 20.89 -40.92
C CYS A 86 -5.02 19.70 -41.52
N VAL A 87 -6.34 19.72 -41.36
CA VAL A 87 -7.23 18.96 -42.23
C VAL A 87 -7.12 19.63 -43.59
N MET A 88 -6.55 18.93 -44.57
CA MET A 88 -6.72 19.26 -45.99
C MET A 88 -8.16 18.95 -46.40
#